data_AF-A0A3Q0KF49-F1
#
_entry.id   AF-A0A3Q0KF49-F1
#
_cell.length_a   1.000
_cell.length_b   1.000
_cell.length_c   1.000
_cell.angle_alpha   90.00
_cell.angle_beta   90.00
_cell.angle_gamma   90.00
#
_symmetry.space_group_name_H-M   'P 1'
#
loop_
_entity.id
_entity.type
_entity.pdbx_description
1 polymer ?
#
loop_
_entity_poly.entity_id
_entity_poly.type
_entity_poly.pdbx_seq_one_letter_code
_entity_poly.pdbx_strand_id
1 'polypeptide(L)'
;MKKSLNPFDEDEPGGLSSSSKPPNWQYAGTASPGRSELQCQISDSQSRTKASQQRALSSIYNSEQIGVAAAQELIEQGEKLNRAEQKLEEISELQKDSQKKINTLSSVFGGFKNIFSRRQSQPVPQSSSVIDKTLNNRNQSNLRQSIQCENSWGNQYTSTLQQKEPNNTSKSADAEFENNLALMGDGMSRLKSLAQGMHNELRNQNDQLDRMAPQIHRVTDTMSNQNRQMNKLLGIRPK
;
A
#
# COMPACT_ATOMS: atom_id res chain seq x y z
N MET A 1 -24.28 -19.21 -47.24
CA MET A 1 -24.48 -20.25 -46.20
C MET A 1 -23.24 -21.12 -46.15
N LYS A 2 -22.78 -21.42 -44.94
CA LYS A 2 -21.45 -21.95 -44.56
C LYS A 2 -21.42 -23.48 -44.63
N LYS A 3 -20.29 -24.08 -45.01
CA LYS A 3 -19.82 -25.46 -44.71
C LYS A 3 -18.34 -25.54 -45.11
N SER A 4 -17.46 -24.95 -44.30
CA SER A 4 -16.70 -25.52 -43.18
C SER A 4 -15.48 -26.33 -43.65
N LEU A 5 -14.30 -25.68 -43.62
CA LEU A 5 -12.97 -26.32 -43.62
C LEU A 5 -12.81 -27.13 -42.32
N ASN A 6 -13.56 -28.22 -42.22
CA ASN A 6 -13.43 -29.18 -41.14
C ASN A 6 -12.67 -30.39 -41.71
N PRO A 7 -11.53 -30.77 -41.14
CA PRO A 7 -10.63 -31.78 -41.72
C PRO A 7 -11.12 -33.23 -41.55
N PHE A 8 -12.43 -33.45 -41.47
CA PHE A 8 -13.06 -34.75 -41.18
C PHE A 8 -14.19 -35.12 -42.16
N ASP A 9 -14.35 -34.41 -43.29
CA ASP A 9 -15.64 -34.38 -44.01
C ASP A 9 -15.61 -34.77 -45.52
N GLU A 10 -14.62 -35.53 -46.01
CA GLU A 10 -14.65 -36.06 -47.39
C GLU A 10 -14.39 -37.57 -47.46
N ASP A 11 -15.43 -38.36 -47.16
CA ASP A 11 -15.57 -39.74 -47.61
C ASP A 11 -16.67 -39.84 -48.69
N GLU A 12 -16.42 -40.70 -49.69
CA GLU A 12 -17.29 -41.22 -50.78
C GLU A 12 -17.43 -40.41 -52.09
N PRO A 13 -17.73 -41.05 -53.25
CA PRO A 13 -17.61 -42.48 -53.64
C PRO A 13 -17.17 -42.76 -55.11
N GLY A 14 -16.79 -44.03 -55.37
CA GLY A 14 -17.27 -44.78 -56.55
C GLY A 14 -16.50 -44.66 -57.88
N GLY A 15 -16.00 -45.80 -58.41
CA GLY A 15 -15.45 -45.85 -59.78
C GLY A 15 -14.70 -47.12 -60.21
N LEU A 16 -15.41 -48.24 -60.30
CA LEU A 16 -15.23 -49.48 -61.08
C LEU A 16 -13.93 -49.79 -61.91
N SER A 17 -13.35 -50.96 -61.56
CA SER A 17 -12.99 -52.12 -62.43
C SER A 17 -11.56 -52.34 -62.99
N SER A 18 -11.19 -53.63 -62.93
CA SER A 18 -10.25 -54.39 -63.78
C SER A 18 -8.79 -54.59 -63.32
N SER A 19 -8.61 -55.69 -62.58
CA SER A 19 -7.61 -56.76 -62.80
C SER A 19 -6.11 -56.46 -62.59
N SER A 20 -5.57 -56.84 -61.43
CA SER A 20 -4.47 -57.83 -61.28
C SER A 20 -3.74 -57.69 -59.93
N LYS A 21 -3.90 -58.72 -59.08
CA LYS A 21 -3.09 -59.14 -57.91
C LYS A 21 -2.76 -58.08 -56.82
N PRO A 22 -3.05 -58.36 -55.53
CA PRO A 22 -2.80 -57.41 -54.46
C PRO A 22 -1.30 -57.30 -54.17
N PRO A 23 -0.64 -56.13 -54.32
CA PRO A 23 0.67 -55.92 -53.78
C PRO A 23 0.51 -55.56 -52.30
N ASN A 24 0.84 -56.53 -51.46
CA ASN A 24 1.18 -56.34 -50.06
C ASN A 24 2.30 -55.28 -49.93
N TRP A 25 1.98 -54.07 -49.46
CA TRP A 25 2.90 -53.21 -48.68
C TRP A 25 2.07 -52.27 -47.77
N GLN A 26 2.06 -52.64 -46.49
CA GLN A 26 2.13 -51.79 -45.30
C GLN A 26 1.87 -50.28 -45.48
N TYR A 27 0.81 -49.82 -44.82
CA TYR A 27 0.65 -48.54 -44.14
C TYR A 27 1.42 -47.34 -44.73
N ALA A 28 0.69 -46.55 -45.53
CA ALA A 28 0.60 -45.11 -45.41
C ALA A 28 1.52 -44.47 -44.35
N GLY A 29 2.73 -44.12 -44.77
CA GLY A 29 3.62 -43.24 -44.04
C GLY A 29 3.88 -42.01 -44.88
N THR A 30 2.88 -41.14 -45.03
CA THR A 30 3.17 -39.76 -45.44
C THR A 30 4.15 -39.23 -44.40
N ALA A 31 5.38 -38.96 -44.84
CA ALA A 31 6.41 -38.36 -44.01
C ALA A 31 5.94 -36.95 -43.66
N SER A 32 5.12 -36.84 -42.60
CA SER A 32 4.49 -35.62 -42.14
C SER A 32 5.59 -34.67 -41.63
N PRO A 33 5.85 -33.53 -42.32
CA PRO A 33 6.80 -32.53 -41.85
C PRO A 33 6.38 -31.88 -40.51
N GLY A 34 5.14 -32.10 -40.06
CA GLY A 34 4.52 -31.40 -38.93
C GLY A 34 5.03 -31.75 -37.54
N ARG A 35 5.71 -32.89 -37.32
CA ARG A 35 6.20 -33.23 -35.96
C ARG A 35 7.33 -32.31 -35.50
N SER A 36 8.20 -31.90 -36.43
CA SER A 36 9.31 -30.98 -36.14
C SER A 36 8.82 -29.55 -35.89
N GLU A 37 7.85 -29.10 -36.70
CA GLU A 37 7.23 -27.79 -36.59
C GLU A 37 6.44 -27.62 -35.28
N LEU A 38 5.65 -28.63 -34.90
CA LEU A 38 4.95 -28.65 -33.62
C LEU A 38 5.90 -28.60 -32.43
N GLN A 39 7.00 -29.36 -32.47
CA GLN A 39 7.99 -29.34 -31.40
C GLN A 39 8.66 -27.96 -31.28
N CYS A 40 8.98 -27.33 -32.42
CA CYS A 40 9.54 -25.98 -32.45
C CYS A 40 8.54 -24.95 -31.88
N GLN A 41 7.27 -25.04 -32.26
CA GLN A 41 6.21 -24.15 -31.77
C GLN A 41 5.97 -24.29 -30.25
N ILE A 42 5.99 -25.52 -29.72
CA ILE A 42 5.88 -25.77 -28.28
C ILE A 42 7.06 -25.15 -27.54
N SER A 43 8.28 -25.36 -28.03
CA SER A 43 9.50 -24.80 -27.42
C SER A 43 9.53 -23.27 -27.46
N ASP A 44 9.09 -22.64 -28.56
CA ASP A 44 8.94 -21.18 -28.65
C ASP A 44 7.89 -20.66 -27.66
N SER A 45 6.73 -21.32 -27.58
CA SER A 45 5.67 -20.97 -26.63
C SER A 45 6.13 -21.09 -25.17
N GLN A 46 6.87 -22.14 -24.83
CA GLN A 46 7.46 -22.36 -23.51
C GLN A 46 8.49 -21.27 -23.18
N SER A 47 9.39 -20.94 -24.11
CA SER A 47 10.40 -19.89 -23.94
C SER A 47 9.76 -18.52 -23.72
N ARG A 48 8.79 -18.14 -24.55
CA ARG A 48 8.03 -16.88 -24.39
C ARG A 48 7.32 -16.80 -23.05
N THR A 49 6.73 -17.92 -22.62
CA THR A 49 6.03 -18.02 -21.33
C THR A 49 6.99 -17.84 -20.17
N LYS A 50 8.14 -18.53 -20.17
CA LYS A 50 9.20 -18.38 -19.15
C LYS A 50 9.72 -16.94 -19.10
N ALA A 51 10.01 -16.34 -20.25
CA ALA A 51 10.43 -14.94 -20.33
C ALA A 51 9.35 -13.96 -19.81
N SER A 52 8.07 -14.27 -20.03
CA SER A 52 6.95 -13.51 -19.45
C SER A 52 6.90 -13.62 -17.93
N GLN A 53 7.04 -14.84 -17.38
CA GLN A 53 7.07 -15.07 -15.93
C GLN A 53 8.23 -14.35 -15.25
N GLN A 54 9.44 -14.41 -15.83
CA GLN A 54 10.61 -13.71 -15.30
C GLN A 54 10.41 -12.19 -15.27
N ARG A 55 9.83 -11.61 -16.33
CA ARG A 55 9.46 -10.18 -16.36
C ARG A 55 8.44 -9.85 -15.28
N ALA A 56 7.41 -10.67 -15.10
CA ALA A 56 6.40 -10.48 -14.08
C ALA A 56 6.97 -10.56 -12.65
N LEU A 57 7.79 -11.57 -12.35
CA LEU A 57 8.48 -11.69 -11.07
C LEU A 57 9.40 -10.50 -10.78
N SER A 58 10.17 -10.06 -11.78
CA SER A 58 11.01 -8.85 -11.68
C SER A 58 10.17 -7.61 -11.40
N SER A 59 9.03 -7.46 -12.08
CA SER A 59 8.10 -6.36 -11.86
C SER A 59 7.51 -6.38 -10.45
N ILE A 60 7.12 -7.56 -9.95
CA ILE A 60 6.59 -7.72 -8.58
C ILE A 60 7.68 -7.33 -7.56
N TYR A 61 8.90 -7.82 -7.75
CA TYR A 61 10.03 -7.51 -6.86
C TYR A 61 10.36 -6.01 -6.83
N ASN A 62 10.38 -5.36 -7.98
CA ASN A 62 10.56 -3.91 -8.05
C ASN A 62 9.39 -3.15 -7.42
N SER A 63 8.14 -3.57 -7.70
CA SER A 63 6.94 -2.95 -7.13
C SER A 63 6.92 -3.05 -5.61
N GLU A 64 7.40 -4.17 -5.08
CA GLU A 64 7.47 -4.40 -3.65
C GLU A 64 8.51 -3.48 -3.00
N GLN A 65 9.72 -3.38 -3.53
CA GLN A 65 10.74 -2.47 -2.99
C GLN A 65 10.24 -1.02 -2.95
N ILE A 66 9.60 -0.56 -4.04
CA ILE A 66 8.98 0.77 -4.11
C ILE A 66 7.85 0.89 -3.07
N GLY A 67 6.99 -0.13 -2.97
CA GLY A 67 5.87 -0.15 -2.01
C GLY A 67 6.33 -0.16 -0.55
N VAL A 68 7.41 -0.87 -0.23
CA VAL A 68 8.03 -0.89 1.10
C VAL A 68 8.59 0.49 1.46
N ALA A 69 9.35 1.11 0.54
CA ALA A 69 9.86 2.46 0.75
C ALA A 69 8.72 3.48 0.96
N ALA A 70 7.67 3.40 0.15
CA ALA A 70 6.48 4.24 0.30
C ALA A 70 5.75 3.99 1.63
N ALA A 71 5.63 2.73 2.05
CA ALA A 71 5.03 2.36 3.32
C ALA A 71 5.83 2.88 4.52
N GLN A 72 7.17 2.85 4.47
CA GLN A 72 8.04 3.44 5.48
C GLN A 72 7.84 4.95 5.57
N GLU A 73 7.76 5.64 4.43
CA GLU A 73 7.48 7.08 4.39
C GLU A 73 6.11 7.40 4.99
N LEU A 74 5.07 6.62 4.68
CA LEU A 74 3.74 6.79 5.28
C LEU A 74 3.79 6.65 6.80
N ILE A 75 4.52 5.68 7.35
CA ILE A 75 4.68 5.54 8.80
C ILE A 75 5.36 6.78 9.40
N GLU A 76 6.43 7.28 8.76
CA GLU A 76 7.13 8.48 9.22
C GLU A 76 6.22 9.73 9.19
N GLN A 77 5.44 9.90 8.13
CA GLN A 77 4.46 10.97 7.99
C GLN A 77 3.36 10.85 9.06
N GLY A 78 2.86 9.65 9.33
CA GLY A 78 1.89 9.39 10.39
C GLY A 78 2.41 9.75 11.79
N GLU A 79 3.68 9.47 12.08
CA GLU A 79 4.33 9.91 13.32
C GLU A 79 4.44 11.44 13.41
N LYS A 80 4.76 12.12 12.29
CA LYS A 80 4.81 13.59 12.23
C LYS A 80 3.42 14.20 12.50
N LEU A 81 2.36 13.65 11.91
CA LEU A 81 0.98 14.10 12.16
C LEU A 81 0.57 13.87 13.61
N ASN A 82 0.91 12.73 14.22
CA ASN A 82 0.65 12.47 15.64
C ASN A 82 1.35 13.49 16.55
N ARG A 83 2.62 13.83 16.26
CA ARG A 83 3.33 14.90 16.98
C ARG A 83 2.66 16.26 16.78
N ALA A 84 2.15 16.55 15.59
CA ALA A 84 1.47 17.80 15.29
C ALA A 84 0.11 17.91 16.01
N GLU A 85 -0.71 16.85 16.01
CA GLU A 85 -1.97 16.78 16.77
C GLU A 85 -1.72 17.00 18.27
N GLN A 86 -0.72 16.32 18.85
CA GLN A 86 -0.33 16.53 20.25
C GLN A 86 0.09 17.98 20.54
N LYS A 87 0.85 18.62 19.64
CA LYS A 87 1.22 20.04 19.79
C LYS A 87 0.02 20.97 19.72
N LEU A 88 -0.98 20.68 18.87
CA LEU A 88 -2.21 21.48 18.81
C LEU A 88 -3.01 21.38 20.12
N GLU A 89 -3.05 20.19 20.72
CA GLU A 89 -3.65 19.99 22.04
C GLU A 89 -2.91 20.78 23.13
N GLU A 90 -1.58 20.71 23.16
CA GLU A 90 -0.73 21.46 24.09
C GLU A 90 -0.93 22.98 23.93
N ILE A 91 -0.97 23.49 22.70
CA ILE A 91 -1.23 24.92 22.43
C ILE A 91 -2.63 25.31 22.91
N SER A 92 -3.64 24.46 22.69
CA SER A 92 -5.01 24.71 23.17
C SER A 92 -5.08 24.79 24.70
N GLU A 93 -4.36 23.91 25.40
CA GLU A 93 -4.23 23.97 26.86
C GLU A 93 -3.52 25.23 27.33
N LEU A 94 -2.37 25.56 26.72
CA LEU A 94 -1.62 26.77 27.00
C LEU A 94 -2.45 28.04 26.74
N GLN A 95 -3.28 28.04 25.71
CA GLN A 95 -4.19 29.13 25.41
C GLN A 95 -5.26 29.29 26.49
N LYS A 96 -5.82 28.20 27.04
CA LYS A 96 -6.77 28.28 28.17
C LYS A 96 -6.12 28.91 29.41
N ASP A 97 -4.89 28.49 29.73
CA ASP A 97 -4.12 29.08 30.84
C ASP A 97 -3.77 30.56 30.57
N SER A 98 -3.32 30.86 29.35
CA SER A 98 -3.01 32.23 28.92
C SER A 98 -4.23 33.14 29.00
N GLN A 99 -5.43 32.66 28.65
CA GLN A 99 -6.67 33.43 28.77
C GLN A 99 -6.99 33.77 30.23
N LYS A 100 -6.81 32.83 31.17
CA LYS A 100 -6.96 33.09 32.61
C LYS A 100 -6.01 34.19 33.07
N LYS A 101 -4.74 34.12 32.65
CA LYS A 101 -3.72 35.14 32.96
C LYS A 101 -4.08 36.52 32.38
N ILE A 102 -4.54 36.59 31.12
CA ILE A 102 -4.98 37.84 30.48
C ILE A 102 -6.18 38.44 31.21
N ASN A 103 -7.16 37.62 31.61
CA ASN A 103 -8.33 38.08 32.36
C ASN A 103 -7.92 38.67 33.72
N THR A 104 -6.98 38.03 34.42
CA THR A 104 -6.41 38.55 35.67
C THR A 104 -5.71 39.89 35.48
N LEU A 105 -4.86 40.04 34.44
CA LEU A 105 -4.18 41.31 34.15
C LEU A 105 -5.14 42.43 33.73
N SER A 106 -6.16 42.10 32.94
CA SER A 106 -7.19 43.06 32.53
C SER A 106 -7.96 43.62 33.73
N SER A 107 -8.17 42.80 34.76
CA SER A 107 -8.89 43.20 35.97
C SER A 107 -8.09 44.15 36.87
N VAL A 108 -6.75 44.10 36.83
CA VAL A 108 -5.89 44.98 37.65
C VAL A 108 -5.83 46.40 37.06
N PHE A 109 -5.79 46.56 35.74
CA PHE A 109 -5.64 47.87 35.09
C PHE A 109 -6.85 48.80 35.29
N GLY A 110 -8.05 48.26 35.51
CA GLY A 110 -9.25 49.02 35.88
C GLY A 110 -9.53 49.13 37.39
N GLY A 111 -8.75 48.45 38.24
CA GLY A 111 -9.12 48.14 39.63
C GLY A 111 -8.44 48.97 40.72
N PHE A 112 -7.51 49.87 40.40
CA PHE A 112 -6.76 50.65 41.41
C PHE A 112 -7.57 51.68 42.20
N LYS A 113 -8.89 51.76 42.01
CA LYS A 113 -9.77 52.62 42.83
C LYS A 113 -10.59 51.89 43.90
N ASN A 114 -10.51 50.55 44.04
CA ASN A 114 -11.44 49.83 44.96
C ASN A 114 -10.89 48.63 45.77
N ILE A 115 -9.57 48.40 45.87
CA ILE A 115 -9.02 47.15 46.46
C ILE A 115 -7.96 47.44 47.56
N PHE A 116 -8.35 48.15 48.63
CA PHE A 116 -7.57 48.25 49.87
C PHE A 116 -8.27 47.63 51.09
N SER A 117 -9.40 46.92 50.91
CA SER A 117 -10.29 46.61 52.05
C SER A 117 -10.83 45.18 52.17
N ARG A 118 -10.35 44.18 51.40
CA ARG A 118 -10.87 42.80 51.56
C ARG A 118 -9.83 41.70 51.37
N ARG A 119 -9.30 41.21 52.50
CA ARG A 119 -8.55 39.96 52.64
C ARG A 119 -9.51 38.76 52.77
N GLN A 120 -8.97 37.57 52.49
CA GLN A 120 -9.49 36.21 52.72
C GLN A 120 -10.43 35.72 51.59
N SER A 121 -10.11 34.71 50.77
CA SER A 121 -9.57 33.38 51.09
C SER A 121 -9.10 32.64 49.82
N GLN A 122 -8.09 31.78 49.98
CA GLN A 122 -7.55 30.74 49.06
C GLN A 122 -8.19 29.36 49.43
N PRO A 123 -7.86 28.16 48.87
CA PRO A 123 -7.13 27.75 47.64
C PRO A 123 -7.63 26.41 46.93
N VAL A 124 -6.86 25.93 45.92
CA VAL A 124 -6.54 24.53 45.44
C VAL A 124 -7.52 23.72 44.51
N PRO A 125 -7.14 22.56 43.91
CA PRO A 125 -6.58 22.38 42.53
C PRO A 125 -7.29 21.25 41.71
N GLN A 126 -6.64 20.73 40.64
CA GLN A 126 -6.74 19.36 40.03
C GLN A 126 -7.35 19.17 38.62
N SER A 127 -6.65 18.29 37.90
CA SER A 127 -7.08 17.22 36.98
C SER A 127 -7.64 17.54 35.58
N SER A 128 -6.97 16.99 34.56
CA SER A 128 -7.60 16.45 33.33
C SER A 128 -6.68 15.35 32.80
N SER A 129 -6.94 14.09 33.17
CA SER A 129 -7.56 13.08 32.30
C SER A 129 -6.65 12.60 31.17
N VAL A 130 -5.95 11.49 31.44
CA VAL A 130 -5.43 10.57 30.42
C VAL A 130 -6.61 10.09 29.56
N ILE A 131 -6.61 10.45 28.27
CA ILE A 131 -7.53 9.89 27.27
C ILE A 131 -6.77 8.78 26.53
N ASP A 132 -7.39 7.60 26.51
CA ASP A 132 -6.89 6.34 25.95
C ASP A 132 -6.32 6.48 24.52
N LYS A 133 -4.99 6.40 24.39
CA LYS A 133 -4.26 6.28 23.11
C LYS A 133 -4.22 4.84 22.56
N THR A 134 -5.24 4.02 22.85
CA THR A 134 -5.16 2.58 22.61
C THR A 134 -5.59 2.18 21.19
N LEU A 135 -6.29 3.05 20.46
CA LEU A 135 -6.80 2.71 19.12
C LEU A 135 -5.74 2.92 18.01
N ASN A 136 -4.89 3.95 18.11
CA ASN A 136 -3.97 4.30 17.02
C ASN A 136 -2.80 3.31 16.86
N ASN A 137 -2.48 2.55 17.91
CA ASN A 137 -1.34 1.63 17.89
C ASN A 137 -1.60 0.34 17.09
N ARG A 138 -2.87 -0.07 16.92
CA ARG A 138 -3.22 -1.30 16.19
C ARG A 138 -3.12 -1.18 14.68
N ASN A 139 -3.25 0.03 14.14
CA ASN A 139 -3.20 0.19 12.68
C ASN A 139 -1.76 0.36 12.19
N GLN A 140 -0.93 1.08 12.94
CA GLN A 140 0.50 1.16 12.65
C GLN A 140 1.20 -0.20 12.72
N SER A 141 0.73 -1.13 13.57
CA SER A 141 1.28 -2.49 13.62
C SER A 141 1.06 -3.28 12.34
N ASN A 142 -0.07 -3.10 11.64
CA ASN A 142 -0.38 -3.88 10.44
C ASN A 142 0.52 -3.49 9.26
N LEU A 143 0.74 -2.18 9.03
CA LEU A 143 1.65 -1.73 7.97
C LEU A 143 3.10 -2.08 8.31
N ARG A 144 3.54 -1.83 9.56
CA ARG A 144 4.88 -2.24 10.03
C ARG A 144 5.13 -3.74 9.85
N GLN A 145 4.13 -4.58 10.16
CA GLN A 145 4.22 -6.02 9.96
C GLN A 145 4.31 -6.40 8.49
N SER A 146 3.55 -5.74 7.61
CA SER A 146 3.60 -6.00 6.16
C SER A 146 4.96 -5.68 5.54
N ILE A 147 5.66 -4.66 6.07
CA ILE A 147 7.04 -4.33 5.69
C ILE A 147 8.01 -5.42 6.19
N GLN A 148 7.91 -5.81 7.47
CA GLN A 148 8.87 -6.72 8.12
C GLN A 148 8.89 -8.15 7.56
N CYS A 149 7.88 -8.58 6.81
CA CYS A 149 7.92 -9.84 6.06
C CYS A 149 8.92 -9.84 4.87
N GLU A 150 9.77 -8.80 4.78
CA GLU A 150 10.77 -8.45 3.77
C GLU A 150 11.64 -9.60 3.24
N ASN A 151 12.00 -10.57 4.08
CA ASN A 151 13.14 -11.44 3.75
C ASN A 151 12.78 -12.81 3.19
N SER A 152 11.52 -13.27 3.22
CA SER A 152 11.23 -14.64 2.75
C SER A 152 11.09 -14.71 1.24
N TRP A 153 10.24 -13.84 0.67
CA TRP A 153 9.90 -13.93 -0.75
C TRP A 153 10.98 -13.36 -1.67
N GLY A 154 11.57 -12.22 -1.30
CA GLY A 154 12.67 -11.62 -2.09
C GLY A 154 13.86 -12.57 -2.22
N ASN A 155 14.20 -13.30 -1.15
CA ASN A 155 15.25 -14.32 -1.17
C ASN A 155 14.89 -15.55 -2.02
N GLN A 156 13.62 -15.96 -2.03
CA GLN A 156 13.16 -17.04 -2.92
C GLN A 156 13.25 -16.61 -4.39
N TYR A 157 12.81 -15.40 -4.72
CA TYR A 157 12.94 -14.84 -6.06
C TYR A 157 14.40 -14.77 -6.53
N THR A 158 15.30 -14.23 -5.69
CA THR A 158 16.74 -14.15 -6.03
C THR A 158 17.41 -15.52 -6.12
N SER A 159 16.92 -16.52 -5.37
CA SER A 159 17.37 -17.91 -5.49
C SER A 159 16.94 -18.54 -6.81
N THR A 160 15.71 -18.29 -7.26
CA THR A 160 15.21 -18.77 -8.56
C THR A 160 15.95 -18.13 -9.72
N LEU A 161 16.39 -16.87 -9.60
CA LEU A 161 17.27 -16.23 -10.61
C LEU A 161 18.65 -16.89 -10.70
N GLN A 162 19.14 -17.49 -9.61
CA GLN A 162 20.46 -18.14 -9.54
C GLN A 162 20.43 -19.61 -9.98
N GLN A 163 19.26 -20.21 -10.16
CA GLN A 163 19.15 -21.57 -10.71
C GLN A 163 19.55 -21.56 -12.19
N LYS A 164 20.84 -21.88 -12.40
CA LYS A 164 21.48 -22.11 -13.69
C LYS A 164 20.85 -23.33 -14.36
N GLU A 165 20.14 -23.09 -15.46
CA GLU A 165 19.66 -24.05 -16.48
C GLU A 165 19.48 -25.50 -15.99
N PRO A 166 18.29 -25.89 -15.51
CA PRO A 166 18.04 -27.30 -15.28
C PRO A 166 17.94 -28.00 -16.64
N ASN A 167 18.48 -29.22 -16.70
CA ASN A 167 18.39 -30.09 -17.88
C ASN A 167 16.99 -30.05 -18.49
N ASN A 168 16.92 -29.64 -19.76
CA ASN A 168 15.74 -29.46 -20.64
C ASN A 168 14.92 -30.76 -20.79
N THR A 169 14.39 -31.25 -19.68
CA THR A 169 13.38 -32.29 -19.63
C THR A 169 12.05 -31.58 -19.46
N SER A 170 11.01 -32.02 -20.17
CA SER A 170 9.66 -31.44 -20.06
C SER A 170 9.21 -31.31 -18.61
N LYS A 171 9.50 -32.33 -17.78
CA LYS A 171 9.23 -32.34 -16.35
C LYS A 171 9.88 -31.19 -15.58
N SER A 172 11.09 -30.78 -15.98
CA SER A 172 11.78 -29.65 -15.34
C SER A 172 11.20 -28.31 -15.77
N ALA A 173 10.80 -28.18 -17.04
CA ALA A 173 10.17 -26.95 -17.55
C ALA A 173 8.80 -26.70 -16.90
N ASP A 174 8.00 -27.76 -16.74
CA ASP A 174 6.70 -27.67 -16.06
C ASP A 174 6.88 -27.33 -14.56
N ALA A 175 7.88 -27.92 -13.90
CA ALA A 175 8.20 -27.60 -12.50
C ALA A 175 8.69 -26.16 -12.30
N GLU A 176 9.56 -25.64 -13.19
CA GLU A 176 9.96 -24.23 -13.18
C GLU A 176 8.76 -23.30 -13.40
N PHE A 177 7.88 -23.68 -14.33
CA PHE A 177 6.67 -22.91 -14.63
C PHE A 177 5.76 -22.80 -13.39
N GLU A 178 5.47 -23.93 -12.73
CA GLU A 178 4.67 -23.97 -11.50
C GLU A 178 5.32 -23.20 -10.35
N ASN A 179 6.63 -23.33 -10.17
CA ASN A 179 7.38 -22.58 -9.16
C ASN A 179 7.30 -21.07 -9.40
N ASN A 180 7.54 -20.62 -10.64
CA ASN A 180 7.41 -19.21 -11.00
C ASN A 180 5.98 -18.69 -10.76
N LEU A 181 4.95 -19.49 -11.10
CA LEU A 181 3.55 -19.14 -10.81
C LEU A 181 3.30 -19.00 -9.30
N ALA A 182 3.80 -19.93 -8.49
CA ALA A 182 3.67 -19.89 -7.04
C ALA A 182 4.35 -18.65 -6.46
N LEU A 183 5.60 -18.36 -6.88
CA LEU A 183 6.32 -17.16 -6.50
C LEU A 183 5.58 -15.89 -6.92
N MET A 184 4.98 -15.85 -8.12
CA MET A 184 4.16 -14.70 -8.51
C MET A 184 2.93 -14.56 -7.61
N GLY A 185 2.27 -15.66 -7.27
CA GLY A 185 1.12 -15.66 -6.35
C GLY A 185 1.47 -15.12 -4.96
N ASP A 186 2.57 -15.59 -4.40
CA ASP A 186 3.09 -15.13 -3.10
C ASP A 186 3.48 -13.65 -3.15
N GLY A 187 4.18 -13.24 -4.21
CA GLY A 187 4.62 -11.86 -4.40
C GLY A 187 3.43 -10.91 -4.55
N MET A 188 2.40 -11.32 -5.31
CA MET A 188 1.14 -10.57 -5.41
C MET A 188 0.38 -10.50 -4.09
N SER A 189 0.36 -11.59 -3.32
CA SER A 189 -0.22 -11.61 -1.97
C SER A 189 0.47 -10.59 -1.06
N ARG A 190 1.81 -10.52 -1.11
CA ARG A 190 2.60 -9.55 -0.36
C ARG A 190 2.35 -8.11 -0.82
N LEU A 191 2.31 -7.85 -2.12
CA LEU A 191 1.92 -6.55 -2.66
C LEU A 191 0.51 -6.14 -2.20
N LYS A 192 -0.43 -7.09 -2.15
CA LYS A 192 -1.79 -6.85 -1.63
C LYS A 192 -1.76 -6.49 -0.14
N SER A 193 -0.99 -7.21 0.68
CA SER A 193 -0.86 -6.89 2.11
C SER A 193 -0.25 -5.50 2.32
N LEU A 194 0.81 -5.15 1.58
CA LEU A 194 1.39 -3.81 1.58
C LEU A 194 0.35 -2.76 1.16
N ALA A 195 -0.36 -2.97 0.05
CA ALA A 195 -1.38 -2.05 -0.45
C ALA A 195 -2.53 -1.84 0.56
N GLN A 196 -3.01 -2.90 1.21
CA GLN A 196 -4.02 -2.81 2.26
C GLN A 196 -3.50 -2.08 3.50
N GLY A 197 -2.25 -2.36 3.91
CA GLY A 197 -1.61 -1.66 5.02
C GLY A 197 -1.45 -0.16 4.74
N MET A 198 -0.93 0.21 3.57
CA MET A 198 -0.80 1.60 3.12
C MET A 198 -2.17 2.29 3.03
N HIS A 199 -3.19 1.61 2.49
CA HIS A 199 -4.55 2.15 2.40
C HIS A 199 -5.13 2.49 3.78
N ASN A 200 -4.94 1.59 4.76
CA ASN A 200 -5.40 1.83 6.13
C ASN A 200 -4.62 2.98 6.79
N GLU A 201 -3.30 3.05 6.59
CA GLU A 201 -2.48 4.15 7.11
C GLU A 201 -2.90 5.50 6.51
N LEU A 202 -3.12 5.57 5.20
CA LEU A 202 -3.64 6.76 4.53
C LEU A 202 -5.01 7.18 5.06
N ARG A 203 -5.92 6.22 5.31
CA ARG A 203 -7.23 6.51 5.91
C ARG A 203 -7.09 7.11 7.31
N ASN A 204 -6.25 6.53 8.16
CA ASN A 204 -6.02 7.06 9.51
C ASN A 204 -5.44 8.47 9.48
N GLN A 205 -4.49 8.73 8.58
CA GLN A 205 -3.90 10.05 8.41
C GLN A 205 -4.91 11.06 7.87
N ASN A 206 -5.78 10.66 6.93
CA ASN A 206 -6.86 11.52 6.45
C ASN A 206 -7.84 11.87 7.58
N ASP A 207 -8.27 10.88 8.36
CA ASP A 207 -9.14 11.10 9.52
C ASP A 207 -8.45 11.99 10.57
N GLN A 208 -7.13 11.91 10.72
CA GLN A 208 -6.34 12.77 11.60
C GLN A 208 -6.27 14.21 11.08
N LEU A 209 -6.03 14.41 9.79
CA LEU A 209 -6.05 15.73 9.15
C LEU A 209 -7.43 16.40 9.30
N ASP A 210 -8.52 15.65 9.14
CA ASP A 210 -9.89 16.13 9.31
C ASP A 210 -10.17 16.58 10.76
N ARG A 211 -9.58 15.91 11.77
CA ARG A 211 -9.65 16.34 13.18
C ARG A 211 -8.79 17.56 13.47
N MET A 212 -7.59 17.60 12.89
CA MET A 212 -6.63 18.69 13.11
C MET A 212 -7.10 20.00 12.47
N ALA A 213 -7.77 19.97 11.32
CA ALA A 213 -8.22 21.17 10.62
C ALA A 213 -9.04 22.14 11.51
N PRO A 214 -10.15 21.74 12.15
CA PRO A 214 -10.89 22.62 13.05
C PRO A 214 -10.11 22.99 14.32
N GLN A 215 -9.20 22.12 14.81
CA GLN A 215 -8.34 22.45 15.95
C GLN A 215 -7.36 23.58 15.60
N ILE A 216 -6.73 23.53 14.42
CA ILE A 216 -5.83 24.57 13.91
C ILE A 216 -6.58 25.90 13.79
N HIS A 217 -7.79 25.89 13.21
CA HIS A 217 -8.61 27.10 13.13
C HIS A 217 -8.90 27.70 14.50
N ARG A 218 -9.34 26.89 15.48
CA ARG A 218 -9.60 27.36 16.86
C ARG A 218 -8.36 27.92 17.54
N VAL A 219 -7.22 27.25 17.40
CA VAL A 219 -5.94 27.71 17.94
C VAL A 219 -5.55 29.05 17.31
N THR A 220 -5.70 29.20 15.99
CA THR A 220 -5.39 30.43 15.28
C THR A 220 -6.29 31.59 15.71
N ASP A 221 -7.61 31.36 15.79
CA ASP A 221 -8.58 32.38 16.22
C ASP A 221 -8.32 32.82 17.66
N THR A 222 -8.05 31.87 18.56
CA THR A 222 -7.74 32.14 19.96
C THR A 222 -6.45 32.93 20.09
N MET A 223 -5.40 32.57 19.32
CA MET A 223 -4.14 33.30 19.30
C MET A 223 -4.35 34.75 18.84
N SER A 224 -5.11 34.98 17.77
CA SER A 224 -5.43 36.33 17.27
C SER A 224 -6.17 37.17 18.32
N ASN A 225 -7.17 36.58 18.98
CA ASN A 225 -7.93 37.24 20.05
C ASN A 225 -7.05 37.58 21.28
N GLN A 226 -6.23 36.63 21.72
CA GLN A 226 -5.29 36.83 22.84
C GLN A 226 -4.25 37.91 22.51
N ASN A 227 -3.72 37.91 21.29
CA ASN A 227 -2.80 38.95 20.83
C ASN A 227 -3.46 40.33 20.84
N ARG A 228 -4.72 40.44 20.39
CA ARG A 228 -5.49 41.70 20.46
C ARG A 228 -5.71 42.17 21.90
N GLN A 229 -6.05 41.27 22.82
CA GLN A 229 -6.22 41.62 24.24
C GLN A 229 -4.91 42.05 24.87
N MET A 230 -3.81 41.33 24.59
CA MET A 230 -2.48 41.66 25.07
C MET A 230 -2.03 43.04 24.57
N ASN A 231 -2.21 43.34 23.28
CA ASN A 231 -1.91 44.67 22.72
C ASN A 231 -2.72 45.78 23.40
N LYS A 232 -4.00 45.55 23.71
CA LYS A 232 -4.82 46.50 24.48
C LYS A 232 -4.26 46.73 25.88
N LEU A 233 -3.81 45.68 26.58
CA LEU A 233 -3.20 45.79 27.92
C LEU A 233 -1.89 46.57 27.91
N LEU A 234 -1.12 46.46 26.83
CA LEU A 234 0.14 47.18 26.63
C LEU A 234 -0.07 48.62 26.10
N GLY A 235 -1.32 49.05 25.88
CA GLY A 235 -1.62 50.36 25.30
C GLY A 235 -1.22 50.49 23.82
N ILE A 236 -0.91 49.38 23.15
CA ILE A 236 -0.58 49.34 21.73
C ILE A 236 -1.89 49.42 20.95
N ARG A 237 -2.15 50.57 20.31
CA ARG A 237 -3.31 50.72 19.42
C ARG A 237 -3.09 49.87 18.17
N PRO A 238 -4.09 49.10 17.70
CA PRO A 238 -3.98 48.47 16.39
C PRO A 238 -3.75 49.56 15.33
N LYS A 239 -2.80 49.32 14.42
CA LYS A 239 -2.64 50.14 13.21
C LYS A 239 -3.86 50.02 12.33
#